data_AF-A0A957PYS3-F1
#
_entry.id   AF-A0A957PYS3-F1
#
_cell.length_a   1.000
_cell.length_b   1.000
_cell.length_c   1.000
_cell.angle_alpha   90.00
_cell.angle_beta   90.00
_cell.angle_gamma   90.00
#
_symmetry.space_group_name_H-M   'P 1'
#
loop_
_entity.id
_entity.type
_entity.pdbx_description
1 polymer ?
#
loop_
_entity_poly.entity_id
_entity_poly.type
_entity_poly.pdbx_seq_one_letter_code
_entity_poly.pdbx_strand_id
1 'polypeptide(L)'
;GGADLSFEKFAINIGPGQTWDVLFKWYDAENYSEANPVTVTIPDVANQTLGMFWGGSPYLGQMGPLPPGASTLNQCGEYYIISHNHALFQLDAWGLTMAGQITYMRVDP
;
A
#
# COMPACT_ATOMS: atom_id res chain seq x y z
N GLY A 1 20.32 -19.07 -22.35
CA GLY A 1 19.59 -18.57 -21.18
C GLY A 1 19.72 -19.59 -20.08
N GLY A 2 20.10 -19.16 -18.88
CA GLY A 2 20.12 -20.02 -17.68
C GLY A 2 18.74 -20.08 -17.03
N ALA A 3 18.51 -21.09 -16.19
CA ALA A 3 17.29 -21.19 -15.39
C ALA A 3 17.20 -20.03 -14.38
N ASP A 4 16.01 -19.48 -14.21
CA ASP A 4 15.72 -18.51 -13.14
C ASP A 4 15.69 -19.25 -11.79
N LEU A 5 16.53 -18.80 -10.86
CA LEU A 5 16.62 -19.34 -9.50
C LEU A 5 16.10 -18.33 -8.46
N SER A 6 15.43 -17.27 -8.90
CA SER A 6 14.77 -16.32 -8.01
C SER A 6 13.65 -17.00 -7.23
N PHE A 7 13.38 -16.48 -6.02
CA PHE A 7 12.30 -16.94 -5.16
C PHE A 7 11.63 -15.73 -4.52
N GLU A 8 10.35 -15.85 -4.23
CA GLU A 8 9.57 -14.77 -3.63
C GLU A 8 9.83 -14.69 -2.12
N LYS A 9 10.02 -13.46 -1.63
CA LYS A 9 10.11 -13.14 -0.20
C LYS A 9 9.37 -11.84 0.08
N PHE A 10 8.55 -11.87 1.13
CA PHE A 10 7.81 -10.70 1.63
C PHE A 10 8.55 -9.94 2.73
N ALA A 11 9.60 -10.55 3.30
CA ALA A 11 10.44 -9.95 4.32
C ALA A 11 11.92 -10.21 4.02
N ILE A 12 12.72 -9.15 4.00
CA ILE A 12 14.16 -9.19 3.77
C ILE A 12 14.83 -8.60 5.00
N ASN A 13 15.59 -9.43 5.73
CA ASN A 13 16.40 -8.92 6.83
C ASN A 13 17.68 -8.29 6.27
N ILE A 14 17.85 -6.99 6.49
CA ILE A 14 19.03 -6.24 6.08
C ILE A 14 19.75 -5.75 7.34
N GLY A 15 20.94 -6.28 7.60
CA GLY A 15 21.78 -5.86 8.72
C GLY A 15 22.56 -4.57 8.45
N PRO A 16 23.17 -3.95 9.49
CA PRO A 16 24.00 -2.76 9.33
C PRO A 16 25.13 -2.98 8.31
N GLY A 17 25.24 -2.08 7.32
CA GLY A 17 26.27 -2.14 6.28
C GLY A 17 26.00 -3.14 5.15
N GLN A 18 24.84 -3.81 5.15
CA GLN A 18 24.45 -4.72 4.06
C GLN A 18 23.62 -4.00 3.00
N THR A 19 23.76 -4.44 1.75
CA THR A 19 22.91 -4.04 0.64
C THR A 19 22.32 -5.29 -0.01
N TRP A 20 21.10 -5.16 -0.51
CA TRP A 20 20.41 -6.18 -1.29
C TRP A 20 19.97 -5.54 -2.61
N ASP A 21 20.12 -6.30 -3.70
CA ASP A 21 19.50 -5.98 -4.98
C ASP A 21 18.31 -6.91 -5.17
N VAL A 22 17.11 -6.35 -5.29
CA VAL A 22 15.86 -7.10 -5.40
C VAL A 22 14.93 -6.47 -6.41
N LEU A 23 14.16 -7.33 -7.08
CA LEU A 23 13.07 -6.91 -7.93
C LEU A 23 11.77 -6.91 -7.13
N PHE A 24 11.13 -5.74 -7.04
CA PHE A 24 9.75 -5.64 -6.58
C PHE A 24 8.82 -5.94 -7.76
N LYS A 25 7.94 -6.93 -7.60
CA LYS A 25 6.91 -7.26 -8.57
C LYS A 25 5.55 -7.07 -7.93
N TRP A 26 4.73 -6.24 -8.54
CA TRP A 26 3.32 -6.07 -8.20
C TRP A 26 2.47 -6.59 -9.35
N TYR A 27 1.47 -7.39 -9.02
CA TYR A 27 0.44 -7.85 -9.93
C TYR A 27 -0.78 -8.22 -9.10
N ASP A 28 -1.96 -8.09 -9.69
CA ASP A 28 -3.20 -8.57 -9.09
C ASP A 28 -3.25 -10.10 -9.22
N ALA A 29 -2.79 -10.81 -8.19
CA ALA A 29 -2.67 -12.27 -8.20
C ALA A 29 -4.04 -12.95 -8.26
N GLU A 30 -5.05 -12.32 -7.68
CA GLU A 30 -6.41 -12.83 -7.62
C GLU A 30 -7.31 -12.27 -8.73
N ASN A 31 -6.85 -11.28 -9.49
CA ASN A 31 -7.62 -10.58 -10.52
C ASN A 31 -8.94 -10.01 -9.95
N TYR A 32 -8.83 -9.28 -8.85
CA TYR A 32 -9.95 -8.65 -8.17
C TYR A 32 -10.59 -7.56 -9.03
N SER A 33 -11.91 -7.59 -9.11
CA SER A 33 -12.73 -6.63 -9.87
C SER A 33 -14.16 -6.63 -9.36
N GLU A 34 -15.04 -5.79 -9.91
CA GLU A 34 -16.48 -5.88 -9.59
C GLU A 34 -17.09 -7.25 -9.91
N ALA A 35 -16.56 -7.96 -10.93
CA ALA A 35 -16.99 -9.30 -11.31
C ALA A 35 -16.33 -10.40 -10.45
N ASN A 36 -15.22 -10.10 -9.79
CA ASN A 36 -14.50 -10.98 -8.87
C ASN A 36 -14.13 -10.18 -7.61
N PRO A 37 -15.11 -9.90 -6.73
CA PRO A 37 -14.93 -8.92 -5.68
C PRO A 37 -13.98 -9.41 -4.59
N VAL A 38 -13.37 -8.46 -3.87
CA VAL A 38 -12.65 -8.76 -2.63
C VAL A 38 -13.59 -9.49 -1.67
N THR A 39 -13.11 -10.54 -1.01
CA THR A 39 -13.96 -11.42 -0.18
C THR A 39 -14.34 -10.83 1.17
N VAL A 40 -13.91 -9.60 1.46
CA VAL A 40 -14.16 -8.93 2.73
C VAL A 40 -15.43 -8.08 2.63
N THR A 41 -16.32 -8.21 3.60
CA THR A 41 -17.48 -7.31 3.71
C THR A 41 -16.98 -5.92 4.12
N ILE A 42 -17.10 -4.96 3.21
CA ILE A 42 -16.76 -3.57 3.48
C ILE A 42 -17.82 -2.98 4.42
N PRO A 43 -17.45 -2.40 5.59
CA PRO A 43 -18.40 -1.78 6.50
C PRO A 43 -19.16 -0.62 5.84
N ASP A 44 -20.31 -0.23 6.39
CA ASP A 44 -20.95 1.03 5.99
C ASP A 44 -19.98 2.22 6.19
N VAL A 45 -20.03 3.20 5.30
CA VAL A 45 -19.13 4.36 5.33
C VAL A 45 -19.20 5.15 6.64
N ALA A 46 -20.36 5.16 7.33
CA ALA A 46 -20.52 5.77 8.64
C ALA A 46 -19.70 5.07 9.74
N ASN A 47 -19.25 3.84 9.50
CA ASN A 47 -18.39 3.06 10.38
C ASN A 47 -16.93 2.99 9.90
N GLN A 48 -16.54 3.83 8.95
CA GLN A 48 -15.19 3.89 8.39
C GLN A 48 -14.48 5.20 8.72
N THR A 49 -13.15 5.15 8.79
CA THR A 49 -12.29 6.33 8.69
C THR A 49 -11.52 6.23 7.38
N LEU A 50 -11.70 7.21 6.50
CA LEU A 50 -11.03 7.22 5.20
C LEU A 50 -9.63 7.80 5.34
N GLY A 51 -8.63 7.03 4.94
CA GLY A 51 -7.23 7.45 4.95
C GLY A 51 -6.92 8.45 3.84
N MET A 52 -5.88 9.26 4.05
CA MET A 52 -5.42 10.30 3.11
C MET A 52 -5.11 9.80 1.69
N PHE A 53 -4.75 8.52 1.54
CA PHE A 53 -4.39 7.90 0.25
C PHE A 53 -5.48 7.00 -0.34
N TRP A 54 -6.66 6.92 0.30
CA TRP A 54 -7.76 6.09 -0.16
C TRP A 54 -8.47 6.72 -1.36
N GLY A 55 -8.54 6.00 -2.49
CA GLY A 55 -9.18 6.47 -3.73
C GLY A 55 -10.67 6.19 -3.84
N GLY A 56 -11.30 5.61 -2.81
CA GLY A 56 -12.74 5.27 -2.82
C GLY A 56 -13.06 3.85 -3.34
N SER A 57 -12.09 3.15 -3.90
CA SER A 57 -12.25 1.79 -4.44
C SER A 57 -11.18 0.86 -3.89
N PRO A 58 -11.52 -0.41 -3.59
CA PRO A 58 -10.53 -1.41 -3.24
C PRO A 58 -9.76 -1.92 -4.47
N TYR A 59 -10.13 -1.57 -5.70
CA TYR A 59 -9.51 -2.08 -6.93
C TYR A 59 -8.48 -1.11 -7.50
N LEU A 60 -7.30 -1.64 -7.85
CA LEU A 60 -6.22 -0.87 -8.47
C LEU A 60 -6.71 -0.24 -9.78
N GLY A 61 -6.39 1.04 -9.99
CA GLY A 61 -6.78 1.79 -11.18
C GLY A 61 -8.23 2.28 -11.20
N GLN A 62 -8.99 2.04 -10.13
CA GLN A 62 -10.36 2.50 -10.02
C GLN A 62 -10.50 3.54 -8.91
N MET A 63 -11.19 4.63 -9.21
CA MET A 63 -11.63 5.61 -8.23
C MET A 63 -13.08 5.35 -7.87
N GLY A 64 -13.41 5.44 -6.59
CA GLY A 64 -14.78 5.30 -6.09
C GLY A 64 -15.35 6.63 -5.59
N PRO A 65 -16.68 6.71 -5.39
CA PRO A 65 -17.28 7.87 -4.77
C PRO A 65 -16.78 8.04 -3.34
N LEU A 66 -16.42 9.28 -2.97
CA LEU A 66 -16.06 9.65 -1.61
C LEU A 66 -17.17 10.50 -0.96
N PRO A 67 -17.34 10.44 0.37
CA PRO A 67 -18.29 11.28 1.09
C PRO A 67 -18.06 12.78 0.83
N PRO A 68 -19.11 13.63 0.87
CA PRO A 68 -18.95 15.06 0.74
C PRO A 68 -17.94 15.63 1.75
N GLY A 69 -16.97 16.41 1.26
CA GLY A 69 -15.91 16.99 2.09
C GLY A 69 -14.70 16.09 2.33
N ALA A 70 -14.75 14.83 1.93
CA ALA A 70 -13.55 13.98 1.89
C ALA A 70 -12.61 14.42 0.77
N SER A 71 -11.31 14.36 1.04
CA SER A 71 -10.25 14.59 0.06
C SER A 71 -9.30 13.40 0.07
N THR A 72 -8.59 13.22 -1.04
CA THR A 72 -7.60 12.15 -1.19
C THR A 72 -6.41 12.66 -1.98
N LEU A 73 -5.24 12.11 -1.68
CA LEU A 73 -4.03 12.28 -2.47
C LEU A 73 -3.93 11.29 -3.64
N ASN A 74 -4.87 10.34 -3.71
CA ASN A 74 -4.99 9.39 -4.81
C ASN A 74 -5.48 10.10 -6.09
N GLN A 75 -4.86 9.80 -7.24
CA GLN A 75 -5.10 10.51 -8.49
C GLN A 75 -5.80 9.65 -9.55
N CYS A 76 -5.51 8.36 -9.60
CA CYS A 76 -5.99 7.45 -10.63
C CYS A 76 -6.22 6.02 -10.12
N GLY A 77 -6.50 5.84 -8.83
CA GLY A 77 -6.74 4.54 -8.21
C GLY A 77 -5.46 3.80 -7.84
N GLU A 78 -4.35 4.51 -7.63
CA GLU A 78 -3.07 3.91 -7.22
C GLU A 78 -3.11 3.34 -5.80
N TYR A 79 -2.16 2.46 -5.46
CA TYR A 79 -1.90 2.07 -4.08
C TYR A 79 -0.62 2.71 -3.53
N TYR A 80 -0.57 2.86 -2.21
CA TYR A 80 0.58 3.39 -1.49
C TYR A 80 1.07 2.40 -0.46
N ILE A 81 2.34 2.01 -0.57
CA ILE A 81 3.02 1.11 0.36
C ILE A 81 4.08 1.91 1.07
N ILE A 82 4.15 1.72 2.39
CA ILE A 82 5.08 2.48 3.23
C ILE A 82 6.37 1.70 3.43
N SER A 83 7.48 2.41 3.41
CA SER A 83 8.76 1.92 3.89
C SER A 83 9.20 2.81 5.05
N HIS A 84 9.48 2.20 6.19
CA HIS A 84 9.85 2.92 7.42
C HIS A 84 10.77 2.06 8.29
N ASN A 85 11.40 2.67 9.30
CA ASN A 85 12.12 1.91 10.33
C ASN A 85 11.13 1.19 11.26
N HIS A 86 11.40 -0.07 11.60
CA HIS A 86 10.62 -0.87 12.55
C HIS A 86 10.79 -0.46 14.03
N ALA A 87 11.58 0.57 14.30
CA ALA A 87 11.51 1.32 15.55
C ALA A 87 10.27 2.23 15.54
N LEU A 88 9.14 1.76 16.08
CA LEU A 88 7.84 2.47 16.03
C LEU A 88 7.91 3.95 16.44
N PHE A 89 8.69 4.27 17.48
CA PHE A 89 8.85 5.65 17.96
C PHE A 89 9.47 6.60 16.92
N GLN A 90 10.16 6.07 15.90
CA GLN A 90 10.71 6.87 14.81
C GLN A 90 9.71 7.15 13.70
N LEU A 91 8.62 6.37 13.59
CA LEU A 91 7.51 6.65 12.68
C LEU A 91 6.51 7.64 13.31
N ASP A 92 6.31 7.55 14.62
CA ASP A 92 5.29 8.31 15.35
C ASP A 92 5.72 9.74 15.74
N ALA A 93 6.93 10.20 15.39
CA ALA A 93 7.37 11.61 15.52
C ALA A 93 6.86 12.37 16.77
N TRP A 94 7.01 11.77 17.96
CA TRP A 94 6.53 12.32 19.25
C TRP A 94 5.00 12.42 19.41
N GLY A 95 4.25 11.45 18.88
CA GLY A 95 2.79 11.34 19.01
C GLY A 95 1.99 11.71 17.76
N LEU A 96 2.67 11.96 16.65
CA LEU A 96 2.11 12.21 15.32
C LEU A 96 2.40 11.01 14.41
N THR A 97 1.45 10.09 14.36
CA THR A 97 1.57 8.86 13.56
C THR A 97 1.77 9.19 12.08
N MET A 98 2.64 8.43 11.40
CA MET A 98 3.01 8.61 9.99
C MET A 98 3.79 9.89 9.65
N ALA A 99 4.33 10.62 10.64
CA ALA A 99 5.07 11.88 10.40
C ALA A 99 6.59 11.77 10.57
N GLY A 100 7.10 10.61 10.99
CA GLY A 100 8.52 10.39 11.23
C GLY A 100 9.31 9.93 10.00
N GLN A 101 10.25 9.00 10.20
CA GLN A 101 11.07 8.45 9.12
C GLN A 101 10.27 7.46 8.28
N ILE A 102 9.65 7.96 7.22
CA ILE A 102 8.82 7.19 6.29
C ILE A 102 9.01 7.69 4.85
N THR A 103 8.92 6.77 3.90
CA THR A 103 8.71 7.08 2.48
C THR A 103 7.58 6.23 1.93
N TYR A 104 7.04 6.65 0.78
CA TYR A 104 5.90 6.01 0.13
C TYR A 104 6.32 5.51 -1.26
N MET A 105 6.01 4.25 -1.54
CA MET A 105 6.03 3.67 -2.87
C MET A 105 4.61 3.74 -3.43
N ARG A 106 4.45 4.39 -4.58
CA ARG A 106 3.20 4.43 -5.33
C ARG A 106 3.18 3.28 -6.35
N VAL A 107 2.12 2.48 -6.33
CA VAL A 107 1.84 1.44 -7.33
C VAL A 107 0.78 1.98 -8.27
N ASP A 108 1.21 2.34 -9.47
CA ASP A 108 0.31 2.77 -10.55
C ASP A 108 -0.40 1.56 -11.20
N PRO A 109 -1.62 1.77 -11.74
CA PRO A 109 -2.35 0.76 -12.50
C PRO A 109 -1.72 0.42 -13.86
#